data_AF-M7B557-F1
#
_entry.id   AF-M7B557-F1
#
_cell.length_a   1.000
_cell.length_b   1.000
_cell.length_c   1.000
_cell.angle_alpha   90.00
_cell.angle_beta   90.00
_cell.angle_gamma   90.00
#
_symmetry.space_group_name_H-M   'P 1'
#
loop_
_entity.id
_entity.type
_entity.pdbx_description
1 polymer ?
#
loop_
_entity_poly.entity_id
_entity_poly.type
_entity_poly.pdbx_seq_one_letter_code
_entity_poly.pdbx_strand_id
1 'polypeptide(L)'
;MPKVKRSRKAPPDGWELIEPTLDELDQKMREAETEPHEGKRKVESLWPIFRIHHQKTRYIFDLFYKRKAISRELYEYCIREGYADKNLIAKWKKQGYENLCCLRCIQTRDTNFGTNCICRVPKSKLEVV
;
A
#
# COMPACT_ATOMS: atom_id res chain seq x y z
N MET A 1 -6.34 4.72 19.18
CA MET A 1 -4.99 5.11 19.63
C MET A 1 -4.06 5.18 18.43
N PRO A 2 -3.41 6.32 18.17
CA PRO A 2 -2.54 6.51 17.02
C PRO A 2 -1.34 5.56 17.07
N LYS A 3 -0.73 5.32 15.92
CA LYS A 3 0.50 4.52 15.81
C LYS A 3 1.62 5.20 16.61
N VAL A 4 2.41 4.42 17.35
CA VAL A 4 3.60 4.93 18.05
C VAL A 4 4.59 5.43 17.00
N LYS A 5 4.86 6.74 17.02
CA LYS A 5 5.82 7.39 16.11
C LYS A 5 7.23 6.96 16.46
N ARG A 6 8.03 6.61 15.45
CA ARG A 6 9.44 6.24 15.58
C ARG A 6 10.31 7.48 15.77
N SER A 7 10.00 8.56 15.05
CA SER A 7 10.62 9.86 15.24
C SER A 7 10.09 10.55 16.51
N ARG A 8 11.00 11.09 17.31
CA ARG A 8 10.66 11.99 18.44
C ARG A 8 10.41 13.43 18.01
N LYS A 9 10.68 13.77 16.74
CA LYS A 9 10.42 15.11 16.18
C LYS A 9 8.94 15.29 15.91
N ALA A 10 8.49 16.54 16.05
CA ALA A 10 7.16 16.93 15.61
C ALA A 10 6.95 16.56 14.13
N PRO A 11 5.72 16.17 13.74
CA PRO A 11 5.42 15.90 12.35
C PRO A 11 5.56 17.20 11.52
N PRO A 12 5.94 17.11 10.23
CA PRO A 12 6.07 18.29 9.37
C PRO A 12 4.73 18.99 9.08
N ASP A 13 4.82 20.22 8.58
CA ASP A 13 3.65 21.03 8.18
C ASP A 13 2.73 20.28 7.21
N GLY A 14 1.42 20.41 7.42
CA GLY A 14 0.38 19.74 6.64
C GLY A 14 0.02 18.33 7.13
N TRP A 15 0.68 17.82 8.18
CA TRP A 15 0.34 16.52 8.79
C TRP A 15 -1.12 16.45 9.28
N GLU A 16 -1.62 17.51 9.92
CA GLU A 16 -2.98 17.58 10.47
C GLU A 16 -4.08 17.35 9.42
N LEU A 17 -3.80 17.67 8.15
CA LEU A 17 -4.74 17.50 7.05
C LEU A 17 -4.85 16.05 6.55
N ILE A 18 -3.81 15.24 6.80
CA ILE A 18 -3.72 13.85 6.31
C ILE A 18 -3.85 12.83 7.44
N GLU A 19 -3.56 13.23 8.67
CA GLU A 19 -3.59 12.38 9.86
C GLU A 19 -4.93 11.67 10.06
N PRO A 20 -6.10 12.32 9.95
CA PRO A 20 -7.38 11.63 10.16
C PRO A 20 -7.59 10.46 9.18
N THR A 21 -7.27 10.67 7.90
CA THR A 21 -7.38 9.61 6.89
C THR A 21 -6.36 8.48 7.10
N LEU A 22 -5.14 8.81 7.54
CA LEU A 22 -4.13 7.81 7.85
C LEU A 22 -4.51 6.98 9.09
N ASP A 23 -5.08 7.61 10.12
CA ASP A 23 -5.54 6.94 11.33
C ASP A 23 -6.73 6.02 11.03
N GLU A 24 -7.67 6.44 10.18
CA GLU A 24 -8.76 5.57 9.72
C GLU A 24 -8.23 4.33 8.96
N LEU A 25 -7.22 4.50 8.11
CA LEU A 25 -6.60 3.39 7.37
C LEU A 25 -5.79 2.48 8.30
N ASP A 26 -5.11 3.02 9.30
CA ASP A 26 -4.42 2.23 10.32
C ASP A 26 -5.42 1.49 11.23
N GLN A 27 -6.57 2.09 11.55
CA GLN A 27 -7.64 1.42 12.27
C GLN A 27 -8.20 0.24 11.47
N LYS A 28 -8.51 0.45 10.18
CA LYS A 28 -8.94 -0.64 9.29
C LYS A 28 -7.90 -1.76 9.19
N MET A 29 -6.61 -1.43 9.24
CA MET A 29 -5.54 -2.43 9.27
C MET A 29 -5.62 -3.28 10.54
N ARG A 30 -5.79 -2.65 11.71
CA ARG A 30 -5.91 -3.38 12.98
C ARG A 30 -7.14 -4.28 13.00
N GLU A 31 -8.27 -3.79 12.49
CA GLU A 31 -9.49 -4.59 12.33
C GLU A 31 -9.22 -5.84 11.49
N ALA A 32 -8.55 -5.67 10.34
CA ALA A 32 -8.17 -6.78 9.46
C ALA A 32 -7.16 -7.75 10.10
N GLU A 33 -6.24 -7.26 10.94
CA GLU A 33 -5.29 -8.10 11.69
C GLU A 33 -5.99 -8.95 12.76
N THR A 34 -7.05 -8.42 13.39
CA THR A 34 -7.84 -9.10 14.42
C THR A 34 -9.00 -9.93 13.87
N GLU A 35 -9.27 -9.83 12.57
CA GLU A 35 -10.42 -10.46 11.95
C GLU A 35 -10.31 -11.99 12.02
N PRO A 36 -11.36 -12.71 12.48
CA PRO A 36 -11.33 -14.15 12.51
C PRO A 36 -11.19 -14.72 11.10
N HIS A 37 -10.52 -15.86 11.02
CA HIS A 37 -10.28 -16.60 9.77
C HIS A 37 -11.36 -17.65 9.49
N GLU A 38 -12.36 -17.76 10.36
CA GLU A 38 -13.50 -18.67 10.17
C GLU A 38 -14.26 -18.32 8.89
N GLY A 39 -14.55 -19.34 8.07
CA GLY A 39 -15.21 -19.18 6.77
C GLY A 39 -14.32 -18.64 5.65
N LYS A 40 -13.04 -18.32 5.91
CA LYS A 40 -12.09 -17.85 4.88
C LYS A 40 -11.09 -18.93 4.52
N ARG A 41 -10.62 -18.90 3.27
CA ARG A 41 -9.45 -19.70 2.89
C ARG A 41 -8.21 -19.17 3.59
N LYS A 42 -7.24 -20.05 3.85
CA LYS A 42 -5.96 -19.71 4.50
C LYS A 42 -5.24 -18.51 3.87
N VAL A 43 -5.31 -18.35 2.55
CA VAL A 43 -4.68 -17.22 1.84
C VAL A 43 -5.54 -15.96 1.82
N GLU A 44 -6.85 -16.11 1.96
CA GLU A 44 -7.84 -15.04 1.81
C GLU A 44 -7.92 -14.15 3.04
N SER A 45 -7.64 -14.69 4.22
CA SER A 45 -7.46 -13.89 5.44
C SER A 45 -6.39 -12.80 5.31
N LEU A 46 -5.41 -12.97 4.42
CA LEU A 46 -4.32 -11.99 4.22
C LEU A 46 -4.64 -10.92 3.16
N TRP A 47 -5.68 -11.12 2.33
CA TRP A 47 -5.98 -10.20 1.23
C TRP A 47 -6.35 -8.77 1.70
N PRO A 48 -7.15 -8.59 2.78
CA PRO A 48 -7.45 -7.26 3.30
C PRO A 48 -6.20 -6.49 3.71
N ILE A 49 -5.21 -7.15 4.29
CA ILE A 49 -3.93 -6.54 4.70
C ILE A 49 -3.22 -5.92 3.49
N PHE A 50 -3.06 -6.68 2.41
CA PHE A 50 -2.43 -6.16 1.18
C PHE A 50 -3.26 -5.03 0.56
N ARG A 51 -4.59 -5.12 0.59
CA ARG A 51 -5.49 -4.09 0.06
C ARG A 51 -5.34 -2.76 0.83
N ILE A 52 -5.34 -2.81 2.16
CA ILE A 52 -5.21 -1.61 3.00
C ILE A 52 -3.81 -1.03 2.89
N HIS A 53 -2.77 -1.87 2.87
CA HIS A 53 -1.40 -1.44 2.63
C HIS A 53 -1.23 -0.70 1.29
N HIS A 54 -1.83 -1.26 0.22
CA HIS A 54 -1.88 -0.60 -1.08
C HIS A 54 -2.62 0.74 -0.99
N GLN A 55 -3.81 0.77 -0.39
CA GLN A 55 -4.64 1.99 -0.27
C GLN A 55 -3.91 3.11 0.48
N LYS A 56 -3.28 2.78 1.61
CA LYS A 56 -2.52 3.73 2.42
C LYS A 56 -1.32 4.31 1.67
N THR A 57 -0.58 3.44 0.98
CA THR A 57 0.54 3.88 0.13
C THR A 57 0.06 4.71 -1.06
N ARG A 58 -1.10 4.35 -1.66
CA ARG A 58 -1.69 5.05 -2.80
C ARG A 58 -2.16 6.45 -2.43
N TYR A 59 -2.80 6.60 -1.27
CA TYR A 59 -3.24 7.89 -0.76
C TYR A 59 -2.07 8.90 -0.69
N ILE A 60 -0.95 8.49 -0.07
CA ILE A 60 0.26 9.33 0.00
C ILE A 60 0.87 9.59 -1.39
N PHE A 61 0.90 8.57 -2.26
CA PHE A 61 1.40 8.73 -3.62
C PHE A 61 0.59 9.77 -4.42
N ASP A 62 -0.73 9.69 -4.35
CA ASP A 62 -1.62 10.59 -5.09
C ASP A 62 -1.52 12.02 -4.55
N LEU A 63 -1.43 12.20 -3.23
CA LEU A 63 -1.23 13.52 -2.63
C LEU A 63 0.08 14.18 -3.08
N PHE A 64 1.17 13.41 -3.19
CA PHE A 64 2.47 13.98 -3.57
C PHE A 64 2.67 14.11 -5.09
N TYR A 65 2.49 13.03 -5.85
CA TYR A 65 2.84 13.00 -7.28
C TYR A 65 1.71 13.45 -8.21
N LYS A 66 0.44 13.31 -7.80
CA LYS A 66 -0.71 13.66 -8.66
C LYS A 66 -1.28 15.03 -8.28
N ARG A 67 -1.70 15.20 -7.03
CA ARG A 67 -2.35 16.42 -6.52
C ARG A 67 -1.36 17.50 -6.08
N LYS A 68 -0.12 17.13 -5.74
CA LYS A 68 0.93 18.02 -5.22
C LYS A 68 0.47 18.80 -3.97
N ALA A 69 -0.30 18.15 -3.11
CA ALA A 69 -0.92 18.75 -1.93
C ALA A 69 -0.06 18.66 -0.66
N ILE A 70 1.02 17.86 -0.68
CA ILE A 70 1.93 17.69 0.47
C ILE A 70 3.37 18.03 0.07
N SER A 71 4.15 18.52 1.04
CA SER A 71 5.56 18.84 0.85
C SER A 71 6.42 17.58 0.70
N ARG A 72 7.63 17.74 0.16
CA ARG A 72 8.61 16.65 0.09
C ARG A 72 8.99 16.12 1.47
N GLU A 73 9.11 17.01 2.45
CA GLU A 73 9.44 16.67 3.82
C GLU A 73 8.34 15.79 4.45
N LEU A 74 7.07 16.17 4.29
CA LEU A 74 5.94 15.39 4.79
C LEU A 74 5.83 14.03 4.09
N TYR A 75 6.07 13.99 2.79
CA TYR A 75 6.11 12.74 2.02
C TYR A 75 7.21 11.78 2.51
N GLU A 76 8.43 12.29 2.72
CA GLU A 76 9.55 11.49 3.22
C GLU A 76 9.35 11.06 4.68
N TYR A 77 8.71 11.90 5.49
CA TYR A 77 8.27 11.55 6.83
C TYR A 77 7.29 10.36 6.81
N CYS A 78 6.26 10.41 5.95
CA CYS A 78 5.29 9.32 5.81
C CYS A 78 5.96 7.99 5.42
N ILE A 79 6.98 8.02 4.56
CA ILE A 79 7.75 6.82 4.20
C ILE A 79 8.55 6.32 5.41
N ARG A 80 9.24 7.21 6.13
CA ARG A 80 10.11 6.85 7.26
C ARG A 80 9.33 6.24 8.42
N GLU A 81 8.15 6.77 8.70
CA GLU A 81 7.23 6.27 9.74
C GLU A 81 6.44 5.02 9.28
N GLY A 82 6.57 4.61 8.02
CA GLY A 82 5.94 3.41 7.48
C GLY A 82 4.44 3.57 7.23
N TYR A 83 3.99 4.77 6.88
CA TYR A 83 2.64 5.00 6.33
C TYR A 83 2.60 4.65 4.83
N ALA A 84 3.72 4.77 4.12
CA ALA A 84 3.81 4.47 2.69
C ALA A 84 5.01 3.57 2.37
N ASP A 85 4.81 2.62 1.45
CA ASP A 85 5.87 1.74 0.95
C ASP A 85 6.68 2.40 -0.19
N LYS A 86 7.94 2.71 0.12
CA LYS A 86 8.91 3.28 -0.83
C LYS A 86 9.08 2.43 -2.09
N ASN A 87 9.14 1.11 -1.94
CA ASN A 87 9.40 0.20 -3.05
C ASN A 87 8.19 0.09 -3.97
N LEU A 88 6.99 0.02 -3.40
CA LEU A 88 5.75 0.01 -4.16
C LEU A 88 5.56 1.31 -4.95
N ILE A 89 5.82 2.46 -4.31
CA ILE A 89 5.81 3.77 -4.98
C ILE A 89 6.85 3.82 -6.12
N ALA A 90 8.06 3.30 -5.90
CA ALA A 90 9.08 3.26 -6.93
C ALA A 90 8.61 2.47 -8.16
N LYS A 91 7.82 1.41 -7.97
CA LYS A 91 7.22 0.63 -9.07
C LYS A 91 6.09 1.40 -9.77
N TRP A 92 5.21 2.10 -9.05
CA TRP A 92 4.13 2.88 -9.68
C TRP A 92 4.63 4.02 -10.58
N LYS A 93 5.89 4.43 -10.45
CA LYS A 93 6.54 5.41 -11.35
C LYS A 93 7.09 4.78 -12.63
N LYS A 94 7.05 3.46 -12.79
CA LYS A 94 7.54 2.76 -13.99
C LYS A 94 6.38 2.48 -14.93
N GLN A 95 6.64 2.65 -16.23
CA GLN A 95 5.67 2.35 -17.28
C GLN A 95 5.18 0.90 -17.18
N GLY A 96 3.87 0.72 -17.23
CA GLY A 96 3.20 -0.58 -17.15
C GLY A 96 2.99 -1.11 -15.72
N TYR A 97 3.49 -0.42 -14.69
CA TYR A 97 3.34 -0.80 -13.27
C TYR A 97 2.56 0.23 -12.46
N GLU A 98 1.91 1.20 -13.10
CA GLU A 98 1.23 2.33 -12.47
C GLU A 98 0.17 1.90 -11.46
N ASN A 99 -0.48 0.76 -11.72
CA ASN A 99 -1.55 0.15 -10.92
C ASN A 99 -1.16 -1.20 -10.29
N LEU A 100 0.13 -1.39 -9.97
CA LEU A 100 0.62 -2.62 -9.35
C LEU A 100 -0.04 -2.90 -7.99
N CYS A 101 -0.55 -4.13 -7.78
CA CYS A 101 -1.16 -4.61 -6.53
C CYS A 101 -0.21 -4.59 -5.33
N CYS A 102 0.89 -5.34 -5.42
CA CYS A 102 1.89 -5.46 -4.38
C CYS A 102 3.20 -5.98 -4.96
N LEU A 103 4.27 -5.98 -4.17
CA LEU A 103 5.59 -6.43 -4.61
C LEU A 103 5.67 -7.95 -4.83
N ARG A 104 4.87 -8.74 -4.12
CA ARG A 104 4.80 -10.20 -4.31
C ARG A 104 4.27 -10.58 -5.69
N CYS A 105 3.32 -9.81 -6.23
CA CYS A 105 2.74 -10.04 -7.56
C CYS A 105 3.77 -10.03 -8.71
N ILE A 106 4.96 -9.45 -8.49
CA ILE A 106 6.04 -9.28 -9.48
C ILE A 106 7.35 -9.91 -9.03
N GLN A 107 7.34 -10.69 -7.94
CA GLN A 107 8.51 -11.38 -7.44
C GLN A 107 8.57 -12.77 -8.08
N THR A 108 9.52 -12.95 -9.00
CA THR A 108 9.68 -14.23 -9.72
C THR A 108 10.14 -15.37 -8.80
N ARG A 109 10.76 -15.05 -7.66
CA ARG A 109 11.17 -16.05 -6.65
C ARG A 109 9.99 -16.62 -5.84
N ASP A 110 8.84 -15.95 -5.84
CA ASP A 110 7.66 -16.38 -5.09
C ASP A 110 6.79 -17.37 -5.88
N THR A 111 7.14 -17.69 -7.12
CA THR A 111 6.38 -18.59 -8.01
C THR A 111 7.22 -19.76 -8.50
N ASN A 112 6.58 -20.91 -8.70
CA ASN A 112 7.26 -22.16 -9.07
C ASN A 112 8.02 -22.08 -10.40
N PHE A 113 7.51 -21.30 -11.37
CA PHE A 113 8.06 -21.22 -12.73
C PHE A 113 8.84 -19.91 -12.98
N GLY A 114 9.20 -19.16 -11.93
CA GLY A 114 10.04 -17.98 -12.11
C GLY A 114 9.36 -16.81 -12.84
N THR A 115 8.04 -16.68 -12.74
CA THR A 115 7.24 -15.69 -13.48
C THR A 115 6.40 -14.81 -12.56
N ASN A 116 5.78 -13.77 -13.12
CA ASN A 116 4.87 -12.89 -12.40
C ASN A 116 3.49 -13.56 -12.19
N CYS A 117 2.73 -13.03 -11.23
CA CYS A 117 1.36 -13.52 -10.98
C CYS A 117 0.39 -13.15 -12.12
N ILE A 118 -0.67 -13.94 -12.30
CA ILE A 118 -1.73 -13.70 -13.30
C ILE A 118 -2.40 -12.33 -13.17
N CYS A 119 -2.39 -11.72 -11.98
CA CYS A 119 -2.89 -10.36 -11.78
C CYS A 119 -2.12 -9.29 -12.58
N ARG A 120 -0.96 -9.64 -13.16
CA ARG A 120 -0.17 -8.79 -14.06
C ARG A 120 -0.51 -8.97 -15.53
N VAL A 121 -1.33 -9.96 -15.89
CA VAL A 121 -1.75 -10.20 -17.26
C VAL A 121 -2.89 -9.23 -17.60
N PRO A 122 -2.81 -8.48 -18.73
CA PRO A 122 -3.89 -7.63 -19.18
C PRO A 122 -5.17 -8.44 -19.42
N LYS A 123 -6.33 -7.92 -19.00
CA LYS A 123 -7.62 -8.60 -19.19
C LYS A 123 -7.93 -8.94 -20.65
N SER A 124 -7.46 -8.13 -21.60
CA SER A 124 -7.62 -8.38 -23.06
C SER A 124 -6.84 -9.59 -23.58
N LYS A 125 -5.92 -10.14 -22.77
CA LYS A 125 -5.15 -11.35 -23.07
C LYS A 125 -5.61 -12.55 -22.26
N LEU A 126 -6.60 -12.37 -21.37
CA LEU A 126 -7.25 -13.46 -20.66
C LEU A 126 -8.44 -13.91 -21.50
N GLU A 127 -8.43 -15.17 -21.92
CA GLU A 127 -9.61 -15.77 -22.53
C GLU A 127 -10.68 -15.94 -21.45
N VAL A 128 -11.85 -15.34 -21.68
CA VAL A 128 -13.01 -15.54 -20.81
C VAL A 128 -13.63 -16.86 -21.26
N VAL A 129 -13.39 -17.91 -20.50
CA VAL A 129 -14.10 -19.19 -20.63
C VAL A 129 -15.39 -19.11 -19.82
#